data_AF-A0A920EHX5-F1
#
_entry.id   AF-A0A920EHX5-F1
#
_cell.length_a   1.000
_cell.length_b   1.000
_cell.length_c   1.000
_cell.angle_alpha   90.00
_cell.angle_beta   90.00
_cell.angle_gamma   90.00
#
_symmetry.space_group_name_H-M   'P 1'
#
loop_
_entity.id
_entity.type
_entity.pdbx_description
1 polymer ?
#
loop_
_entity_poly.entity_id
_entity_poly.type
_entity_poly.pdbx_seq_one_letter_code
_entity_poly.pdbx_strand_id
1 'polypeptide(L)'
;MSLVLSEEETMIRDTANDFLSENAGPDMLRKLRDQDDPCGYSKVLWEKMADLGWPSLLIPEEFGGLDFSHTAMGQITQQVGVHLATTPLFSTGILAAEVLKNLKSIKIKRSYYL
;
A
#
# COMPACT_ATOMS: atom_id res chain seq x y z
N MET A 1 13.64 -6.69 -21.80
CA MET A 1 12.62 -6.25 -20.83
C MET A 1 11.34 -6.97 -21.17
N SER A 2 10.86 -7.85 -20.28
CA SER A 2 9.55 -8.48 -20.43
C SER A 2 8.49 -7.48 -19.96
N LEU A 3 7.42 -7.31 -20.73
CA LEU A 3 6.23 -6.53 -20.33
C LEU A 3 5.13 -7.42 -19.72
N VAL A 4 5.45 -8.70 -19.53
CA VAL A 4 4.57 -9.68 -18.89
C VAL A 4 4.92 -9.75 -17.41
N LEU A 5 3.90 -9.66 -16.57
CA LEU A 5 4.04 -9.81 -15.12
C LEU A 5 4.58 -11.18 -14.76
N SER A 6 5.34 -11.25 -13.68
CA SER A 6 5.67 -12.53 -13.06
C SER A 6 4.42 -13.18 -12.46
N GLU A 7 4.52 -14.47 -12.14
CA GLU A 7 3.45 -15.19 -11.44
C GLU A 7 3.16 -14.57 -10.06
N GLU A 8 4.21 -14.13 -9.37
CA GLU A 8 4.11 -13.47 -8.07
C GLU A 8 3.45 -12.08 -8.16
N GLU A 9 3.83 -11.27 -9.15
CA GLU A 9 3.20 -9.97 -9.41
C GLU A 9 1.73 -10.12 -9.82
N THR A 10 1.42 -11.19 -10.57
CA THR A 10 0.05 -11.54 -10.95
C THR A 10 -0.77 -11.93 -9.73
N MET A 11 -0.22 -12.79 -8.85
CA MET A 11 -0.88 -13.21 -7.61
C MET A 11 -1.16 -12.02 -6.69
N ILE A 12 -0.22 -11.08 -6.56
CA ILE A 12 -0.41 -9.84 -5.79
C ILE A 12 -1.53 -8.99 -6.37
N ARG A 13 -1.54 -8.81 -7.70
CA ARG A 13 -2.59 -8.05 -8.38
C ARG A 13 -3.97 -8.64 -8.11
N ASP A 14 -4.09 -9.95 -8.27
CA ASP A 14 -5.38 -10.66 -8.15
C ASP A 14 -5.86 -10.63 -6.69
N THR A 15 -4.95 -10.84 -5.73
CA THR A 15 -5.26 -10.70 -4.30
C THR A 15 -5.70 -9.27 -3.93
N ALA A 16 -5.02 -8.26 -4.47
CA ALA A 16 -5.38 -6.87 -4.22
C ALA A 16 -6.73 -6.50 -4.84
N ASN A 17 -7.04 -7.03 -6.03
CA ASN A 17 -8.33 -6.86 -6.68
C ASN A 17 -9.45 -7.46 -5.82
N ASP A 18 -9.31 -8.72 -5.41
CA ASP A 18 -10.35 -9.42 -4.66
C ASP A 18 -10.61 -8.73 -3.32
N PHE A 19 -9.55 -8.41 -2.58
CA PHE A 19 -9.66 -7.69 -1.31
C PHE A 19 -10.35 -6.33 -1.47
N LEU A 20 -9.94 -5.52 -2.44
CA LEU A 20 -10.50 -4.17 -2.63
C LEU A 20 -11.92 -4.19 -3.20
N SER A 21 -12.28 -5.21 -3.97
CA SER A 21 -13.64 -5.38 -4.47
C SER A 21 -14.67 -5.58 -3.34
N GLU A 22 -14.24 -6.19 -2.23
CA GLU A 22 -15.09 -6.44 -1.07
C GLU A 22 -15.04 -5.31 -0.03
N ASN A 23 -13.92 -4.57 0.04
CA ASN A 23 -13.65 -3.65 1.14
C ASN A 23 -13.62 -2.16 0.74
N ALA A 24 -13.59 -1.86 -0.55
CA ALA A 24 -13.57 -0.49 -1.07
C ALA A 24 -14.63 -0.29 -2.18
N GLY A 25 -14.82 0.97 -2.58
CA GLY A 25 -15.73 1.31 -3.67
C GLY A 25 -16.27 2.74 -3.60
N PRO A 26 -17.02 3.16 -4.63
CA PRO A 26 -17.59 4.50 -4.72
C PRO A 26 -18.48 4.86 -3.52
N ASP A 27 -19.21 3.90 -2.96
CA ASP A 27 -20.10 4.15 -1.83
C ASP A 27 -19.34 4.42 -0.53
N MET A 28 -18.22 3.71 -0.31
CA MET A 28 -17.32 4.01 0.81
C MET A 28 -16.73 5.41 0.66
N LEU A 29 -16.24 5.75 -0.53
CA LEU A 29 -15.70 7.08 -0.83
C LEU A 29 -16.74 8.18 -0.58
N ARG A 30 -17.97 8.01 -1.06
CA ARG A 30 -19.06 8.98 -0.83
C ARG A 30 -19.36 9.15 0.65
N LYS A 31 -19.51 8.04 1.39
CA LYS A 31 -19.72 8.09 2.85
C LYS A 31 -18.62 8.85 3.55
N LEU A 32 -17.36 8.58 3.22
CA LEU A 32 -16.22 9.23 3.85
C LEU A 32 -16.16 10.72 3.53
N ARG A 33 -16.43 11.11 2.28
CA ARG A 33 -16.55 12.52 1.87
C ARG A 33 -17.67 13.22 2.64
N ASP A 34 -18.84 12.60 2.76
CA ASP A 34 -20.02 13.21 3.36
C ASP A 34 -19.92 13.29 4.90
N GLN A 35 -19.08 12.45 5.51
CA GLN A 35 -18.79 12.47 6.95
C GLN A 35 -17.79 13.57 7.36
N ASP A 36 -17.09 14.18 6.41
CA ASP A 36 -16.05 15.19 6.63
C ASP A 36 -15.01 14.73 7.69
N ASP A 37 -14.61 13.47 7.62
CA ASP A 37 -13.65 12.90 8.56
C ASP A 37 -12.27 13.59 8.39
N PRO A 38 -11.71 14.21 9.45
CA PRO A 38 -10.43 14.90 9.37
C PRO A 38 -9.25 14.00 9.00
N CYS A 39 -9.36 12.68 9.13
CA CYS A 39 -8.35 11.74 8.66
C CYS A 39 -8.34 11.57 7.13
N GLY A 40 -9.48 11.74 6.45
CA GLY A 40 -9.57 11.65 4.99
C GLY A 40 -9.39 10.24 4.39
N TYR A 41 -9.28 9.20 5.20
CA TYR A 41 -9.22 7.79 4.77
C TYR A 41 -9.88 6.86 5.78
N SER A 42 -10.27 5.66 5.33
CA SER A 42 -10.89 4.66 6.20
C SER A 42 -9.82 3.95 7.03
N LYS A 43 -9.82 4.16 8.36
CA LYS A 43 -8.90 3.47 9.29
C LYS A 43 -9.06 1.96 9.26
N VAL A 44 -10.31 1.49 9.16
CA VAL A 44 -10.63 0.06 9.09
C VAL A 44 -10.06 -0.58 7.82
N LEU A 45 -10.16 0.11 6.68
CA LEU A 45 -9.55 -0.37 5.44
C LEU A 45 -8.02 -0.36 5.55
N TRP A 46 -7.46 0.69 6.14
CA TRP A 46 -6.03 0.82 6.31
C TRP A 46 -5.42 -0.26 7.22
N GLU A 47 -6.05 -0.57 8.36
CA GLU A 47 -5.63 -1.65 9.24
C GLU A 47 -5.60 -2.99 8.51
N LYS A 48 -6.66 -3.32 7.75
CA LYS A 48 -6.68 -4.53 6.94
C LYS A 48 -5.59 -4.57 5.87
N MET A 49 -5.27 -3.43 5.24
CA MET A 49 -4.16 -3.35 4.29
C MET A 49 -2.80 -3.54 4.98
N ALA A 50 -2.66 -3.05 6.21
CA ALA A 50 -1.46 -3.26 7.03
C ALA A 50 -1.30 -4.73 7.41
N ASP A 51 -2.39 -5.43 7.75
CA ASP A 51 -2.38 -6.87 8.02
C ASP A 51 -1.94 -7.71 6.81
N LEU A 52 -2.25 -7.23 5.59
CA LEU A 52 -1.76 -7.84 4.34
C LEU A 52 -0.31 -7.48 4.01
N GLY A 53 0.35 -6.65 4.82
CA GLY A 53 1.75 -6.25 4.63
C GLY A 53 2.00 -5.28 3.48
N TRP A 54 0.96 -4.65 2.92
CA TRP A 54 1.11 -3.74 1.79
C TRP A 54 1.94 -2.48 2.10
N PRO A 55 1.79 -1.84 3.29
CA PRO A 55 2.59 -0.68 3.64
C PRO A 55 4.09 -1.00 3.77
N SER A 56 4.44 -2.25 4.08
CA SER A 56 5.81 -2.71 4.27
C SER A 56 6.42 -3.39 3.05
N LEU A 57 5.71 -3.37 1.92
CA LEU A 57 6.06 -4.16 0.75
C LEU A 57 7.38 -3.72 0.10
N LEU A 58 7.71 -2.43 0.08
CA LEU A 58 8.99 -1.90 -0.44
C LEU A 58 10.10 -1.77 0.61
N ILE A 59 9.80 -2.09 1.87
CA ILE A 59 10.75 -1.96 2.97
C ILE A 59 11.71 -3.16 2.93
N PRO A 60 13.03 -2.97 3.11
CA PRO A 60 13.97 -4.08 3.18
C PRO A 60 13.66 -5.06 4.33
N GLU A 61 13.92 -6.34 4.14
CA GLU A 61 13.69 -7.39 5.15
C GLU A 61 14.42 -7.13 6.48
N GLU A 62 15.58 -6.47 6.44
CA GLU A 62 16.35 -6.07 7.64
C GLU A 62 15.56 -5.17 8.62
N PHE A 63 14.51 -4.53 8.12
CA PHE A 63 13.61 -3.68 8.89
C PHE A 63 12.20 -4.28 9.05
N GLY A 64 12.03 -5.58 8.77
CA GLY A 64 10.75 -6.29 8.87
C GLY A 64 9.81 -6.07 7.68
N GLY A 65 10.33 -5.59 6.55
CA GLY A 65 9.58 -5.48 5.29
C GLY A 65 9.61 -6.74 4.43
N LEU A 66 9.01 -6.64 3.25
CA LEU A 66 8.93 -7.76 2.30
C LEU A 66 9.91 -7.63 1.12
N ASP A 67 10.60 -6.49 0.98
CA ASP A 67 11.57 -6.16 -0.09
C ASP A 67 11.13 -6.52 -1.52
N PHE A 68 9.85 -6.34 -1.83
CA PHE A 68 9.28 -6.58 -3.16
C PHE A 68 9.70 -5.52 -4.18
N SER A 69 9.48 -5.87 -5.45
CA SER A 69 9.70 -4.96 -6.57
C SER A 69 8.69 -3.80 -6.60
N HIS A 70 9.10 -2.68 -7.20
CA HIS A 70 8.17 -1.58 -7.51
C HIS A 70 7.06 -2.00 -8.47
N THR A 71 7.27 -3.03 -9.31
CA THR A 71 6.22 -3.56 -10.19
C THR A 71 5.08 -4.15 -9.38
N ALA A 72 5.38 -4.93 -8.34
CA ALA A 72 4.38 -5.50 -7.43
C ALA A 72 3.60 -4.40 -6.68
N MET A 73 4.30 -3.39 -6.15
CA MET A 73 3.64 -2.22 -5.55
C MET A 73 2.77 -1.46 -6.56
N GLY A 74 3.21 -1.37 -7.81
CA GLY A 74 2.44 -0.80 -8.92
C GLY A 74 1.13 -1.55 -9.14
N GLN A 75 1.13 -2.88 -9.06
CA GLN A 75 -0.09 -3.69 -9.18
C GLN A 75 -1.09 -3.38 -8.06
N ILE A 76 -0.63 -3.29 -6.80
CA ILE A 76 -1.50 -2.93 -5.67
C ILE A 76 -2.08 -1.52 -5.86
N THR A 77 -1.22 -0.55 -6.21
CA THR A 77 -1.62 0.85 -6.38
C THR A 77 -2.63 1.01 -7.52
N GLN A 78 -2.49 0.23 -8.59
CA GLN A 78 -3.46 0.19 -9.67
C GLN A 78 -4.84 -0.28 -9.16
N GLN A 79 -4.89 -1.35 -8.36
CA GLN A 79 -6.15 -1.84 -7.80
C GLN A 79 -6.79 -0.86 -6.80
N VAL A 80 -5.97 -0.15 -6.02
CA VAL A 80 -6.41 0.96 -5.14
C VAL A 80 -7.13 2.02 -5.96
N GLY A 81 -6.59 2.39 -7.13
CA GLY A 81 -7.21 3.34 -8.06
C GLY A 81 -8.50 2.83 -8.68
N VAL A 82 -8.52 1.57 -9.14
CA VAL A 82 -9.71 0.93 -9.74
C VAL A 82 -10.90 0.94 -8.77
N HIS A 83 -10.67 0.67 -7.49
CA HIS A 83 -11.72 0.58 -6.47
C HIS A 83 -11.97 1.88 -5.72
N LEU A 84 -11.31 2.99 -6.11
CA LEU A 84 -11.41 4.30 -5.43
C LEU A 84 -11.15 4.20 -3.92
N ALA A 85 -10.21 3.35 -3.52
CA ALA A 85 -9.87 3.12 -2.12
C ALA A 85 -9.13 4.33 -1.54
N THR A 86 -9.71 4.99 -0.54
CA THR A 86 -9.07 6.09 0.19
C THR A 86 -8.11 5.54 1.23
N THR A 87 -6.81 5.65 0.95
CA THR A 87 -5.76 5.04 1.77
C THR A 87 -4.49 5.90 1.76
N PRO A 88 -3.70 5.92 2.84
CA PRO A 88 -2.42 6.61 2.88
C PRO A 88 -1.27 5.79 2.25
N LEU A 89 -1.55 4.74 1.48
CA LEU A 89 -0.54 3.81 0.95
C LEU A 89 0.55 4.53 0.14
N PHE A 90 0.17 5.52 -0.66
CA PHE A 90 1.12 6.25 -1.50
C PHE A 90 2.10 7.10 -0.65
N SER A 91 1.61 7.86 0.31
CA SER A 91 2.46 8.72 1.14
C SER A 91 3.34 7.91 2.09
N THR A 92 2.83 6.80 2.61
CA THR A 92 3.51 5.99 3.64
C THR A 92 4.31 4.82 3.06
N GLY A 93 3.65 3.91 2.32
CA GLY A 93 4.25 2.69 1.81
C GLY A 93 5.12 2.87 0.55
N ILE A 94 4.96 3.99 -0.17
CA ILE A 94 5.79 4.31 -1.33
C ILE A 94 6.75 5.45 -1.01
N LEU A 95 6.22 6.66 -0.80
CA LEU A 95 7.05 7.86 -0.69
C LEU A 95 7.95 7.83 0.55
N ALA A 96 7.37 7.62 1.74
CA ALA A 96 8.17 7.58 2.96
C ALA A 96 9.13 6.37 2.96
N ALA A 97 8.67 5.20 2.54
CA ALA A 97 9.52 4.01 2.43
C ALA A 97 10.75 4.26 1.54
N GLU A 98 10.56 4.87 0.36
CA GLU A 98 11.66 5.13 -0.58
C GLU A 98 12.62 6.23 -0.07
N VAL A 99 12.09 7.30 0.51
CA VAL A 99 12.91 8.35 1.12
C VAL A 99 13.79 7.76 2.22
N LEU A 100 13.20 6.92 3.09
CA LEU A 100 13.93 6.26 4.17
C LEU A 100 14.94 5.23 3.65
N LYS A 101 14.61 4.49 2.59
CA LYS A 101 15.55 3.55 1.95
C LYS A 101 16.82 4.27 1.51
N ASN A 102 16.70 5.46 0.93
CA ASN A 102 17.81 6.27 0.42
C ASN A 102 18.58 7.08 1.48
N LEU A 103 18.05 7.24 2.70
CA LEU A 103 18.77 7.93 3.77
C LEU A 103 19.96 7.11 4.30
N LYS A 104 21.06 7.77 4.67
CA LYS A 104 22.25 7.10 5.25
C LYS A 104 22.10 6.79 6.74
N SER A 105 21.16 7.44 7.44
CA SER A 105 21.02 7.31 8.90
C SER A 105 20.14 6.13 9.30
N ILE A 106 20.75 5.08 9.84
CA ILE A 106 20.07 3.86 10.32
C ILE A 106 19.12 4.14 11.51
N LYS A 107 19.42 5.14 12.35
CA LYS A 107 18.56 5.50 13.49
C LYS A 107 17.17 5.98 13.05
N ILE A 108 17.11 6.74 11.95
CA ILE A 108 15.85 7.28 11.43
C ILE A 108 15.02 6.15 10.78
N LYS A 109 15.67 5.22 10.08
CA LYS A 109 14.99 4.05 9.49
C LYS A 109 14.34 3.17 10.55
N ARG A 110 15.08 2.84 11.62
CA ARG A 110 14.55 2.00 12.72
C ARG A 110 13.37 2.63 13.46
N SER A 111 13.33 3.96 13.63
CA SER A 111 12.24 4.63 14.36
C SER A 111 10.94 4.76 13.56
N TYR A 112 10.98 4.55 12.24
CA TYR A 112 9.81 4.71 11.38
C TYR A 112 9.26 3.36 10.93
N TYR A 113 10.13 2.36 10.77
CA TYR A 113 9.74 1.00 10.38
C TYR A 113 9.32 0.11 11.58
N LEU A 114 9.71 0.47 12.81
CA LEU A 114 9.35 -0.21 14.07
C LEU A 114 8.55 0.74 14.96
#